data_AF-S5SBE1-F1
#
_entry.id   AF-S5SBE1-F1
#
_cell.length_a   1.000
_cell.length_b   1.000
_cell.length_c   1.000
_cell.angle_alpha   90.00
_cell.angle_beta   90.00
_cell.angle_gamma   90.00
#
_symmetry.space_group_name_H-M   'P 1'
#
loop_
_entity.id
_entity.type
_entity.pdbx_description
1 polymer ?
#
loop_
_entity_poly.entity_id
_entity_poly.type
_entity_poly.pdbx_seq_one_letter_code
_entity_poly.pdbx_strand_id
1 'polypeptide(L)'
;SIMNHSSHPFIKPPFPPLIDPKDLLIISKDNKPSRSPNAFIIYRKVFLKTTRDQGYFLPMTIVSSMASKSWDKESDEVRDYYKKLAKEAYKYRTEKFPKKVKRR
;
A
#
# COMPACT_ATOMS: atom_id res chain seq x y z
N SER A 1 35.89 -16.89 0.77
CA SER A 1 34.80 -16.42 -0.12
C SER A 1 33.68 -15.82 0.70
N ILE A 2 33.49 -14.50 0.65
CA ILE A 2 32.38 -13.84 1.36
C ILE A 2 31.15 -13.95 0.46
N MET A 3 30.29 -14.92 0.72
CA MET A 3 29.05 -15.10 -0.02
C MET A 3 28.03 -14.07 0.46
N ASN A 4 27.68 -13.14 -0.43
CA ASN A 4 26.58 -12.19 -0.31
C ASN A 4 25.24 -12.94 -0.17
N HIS A 5 24.86 -13.32 1.04
CA HIS A 5 23.52 -13.86 1.32
C HIS A 5 22.55 -12.72 1.63
N SER A 6 22.08 -12.04 0.58
CA SER A 6 20.78 -11.37 0.62
C SER A 6 19.75 -12.23 -0.10
N SER A 7 19.68 -13.52 0.23
CA SER A 7 18.62 -14.43 -0.22
C SER A 7 17.28 -14.07 0.44
N HIS A 8 16.78 -12.88 0.16
CA HIS A 8 15.41 -12.52 0.47
C HIS A 8 14.51 -13.22 -0.55
N PRO A 9 13.37 -13.78 -0.14
CA PRO A 9 12.45 -14.44 -1.06
C PRO A 9 12.01 -13.46 -2.16
N PHE A 10 11.89 -13.97 -3.38
CA PHE A 10 11.30 -13.21 -4.48
C PHE A 10 9.79 -13.11 -4.25
N ILE A 11 9.35 -11.97 -3.72
CA ILE A 11 7.95 -11.70 -3.46
C ILE A 11 7.44 -10.76 -4.54
N LYS A 12 6.44 -11.21 -5.28
CA LYS A 12 5.69 -10.41 -6.25
C LYS A 12 4.22 -10.40 -5.86
N PRO A 13 3.63 -9.24 -5.54
CA PRO A 13 2.20 -9.13 -5.34
C PRO A 13 1.41 -9.61 -6.57
N PRO A 14 0.28 -10.31 -6.39
CA PRO A 14 -0.58 -10.65 -7.50
C PRO A 14 -1.19 -9.38 -8.13
N PHE A 15 -1.40 -9.41 -9.45
CA PHE A 15 -2.08 -8.37 -10.20
C PHE A 15 -3.20 -8.98 -11.05
N PRO A 16 -4.46 -8.49 -10.96
CA PRO A 16 -4.91 -7.39 -10.09
C PRO A 16 -4.86 -7.78 -8.60
N PRO A 17 -4.60 -6.83 -7.70
CA PRO A 17 -4.54 -7.13 -6.28
C PRO A 17 -5.95 -7.37 -5.71
N LEU A 18 -6.10 -8.43 -4.92
CA LEU A 18 -7.30 -8.70 -4.13
C LEU A 18 -7.34 -7.77 -2.90
N ILE A 19 -7.69 -6.51 -3.11
CA ILE A 19 -7.92 -5.53 -2.05
C ILE A 19 -9.33 -4.98 -2.16
N ASP A 20 -10.08 -4.96 -1.06
CA ASP A 20 -11.30 -4.15 -0.97
C ASP A 20 -10.88 -2.66 -0.82
N PRO A 21 -11.35 -1.75 -1.69
CA PRO A 21 -11.15 -0.32 -1.53
C PRO A 21 -11.51 0.23 -0.14
N LYS A 22 -12.43 -0.43 0.59
CA LYS A 22 -12.80 -0.09 1.96
C LYS A 22 -11.67 -0.34 2.96
N ASP A 23 -10.85 -1.36 2.75
CA ASP A 23 -9.67 -1.68 3.59
C ASP A 23 -8.51 -0.68 3.36
N LEU A 24 -8.60 0.13 2.31
CA LEU A 24 -7.67 1.21 2.04
C LEU A 24 -7.89 2.42 2.97
N LEU A 25 -9.10 2.56 3.53
CA LEU A 25 -9.42 3.67 4.41
C LEU A 25 -8.79 3.43 5.77
N ILE A 26 -7.73 4.20 6.06
CA ILE A 26 -7.16 4.24 7.40
C ILE A 26 -8.11 5.09 8.25
N ILE A 27 -9.04 4.46 8.96
CA ILE A 27 -9.79 5.12 10.02
C ILE A 27 -8.86 5.12 11.24
N SER A 28 -8.44 6.29 11.72
CA SER A 28 -7.66 6.33 12.96
C SER A 28 -8.56 5.96 14.14
N LYS A 29 -7.95 5.44 15.22
CA LYS A 29 -8.67 5.07 16.46
C LYS A 29 -9.52 6.21 17.03
N ASP A 30 -9.21 7.46 16.70
CA ASP A 30 -9.91 8.65 17.18
C ASP A 30 -11.14 9.04 16.34
N ASN A 31 -11.64 8.15 15.46
CA ASN A 31 -12.67 8.48 14.45
C ASN A 31 -12.34 9.71 13.59
N LYS A 32 -11.05 10.10 13.55
CA LYS A 32 -10.56 11.14 12.66
C LYS A 32 -10.11 10.49 11.36
N PRO A 33 -10.48 11.04 10.20
CA PRO A 33 -9.98 10.52 8.94
C PRO A 33 -8.46 10.71 8.91
N SER A 34 -7.70 9.62 8.96
CA SER A 34 -6.28 9.64 8.61
C SER A 34 -6.12 10.11 7.16
N ARG A 35 -4.91 10.51 6.78
CA ARG A 35 -4.62 10.83 5.37
C ARG A 35 -4.93 9.59 4.52
N SER A 36 -5.63 9.79 3.40
CA SER A 36 -5.85 8.72 2.42
C SER A 36 -4.49 8.17 1.98
N PRO A 37 -4.32 6.84 1.88
CA PRO A 37 -3.06 6.25 1.47
C PRO A 37 -2.73 6.64 0.03
N ASN A 38 -1.45 6.90 -0.25
CA ASN A 38 -0.99 7.02 -1.63
C ASN A 38 -0.85 5.63 -2.29
N ALA A 39 -0.63 5.60 -3.61
CA ALA A 39 -0.49 4.37 -4.40
C ALA A 39 0.55 3.39 -3.80
N PHE A 40 1.70 3.90 -3.37
CA PHE A 40 2.77 3.08 -2.78
C PHE A 40 2.37 2.49 -1.42
N ILE A 41 1.64 3.23 -0.57
CA ILE A 41 1.15 2.71 0.71
C ILE A 41 0.17 1.55 0.48
N ILE A 42 -0.67 1.64 -0.55
CA ILE A 42 -1.58 0.57 -0.96
C ILE A 42 -0.75 -0.64 -1.43
N TYR A 43 0.19 -0.43 -2.35
CA TYR A 43 1.09 -1.48 -2.84
C TYR A 43 1.83 -2.20 -1.71
N ARG A 44 2.42 -1.46 -0.77
CA ARG A 44 3.13 -2.02 0.39
C ARG A 44 2.21 -2.88 1.28
N LYS A 45 0.93 -2.52 1.44
CA LYS A 45 -0.04 -3.36 2.17
C LYS A 45 -0.28 -4.68 1.45
N VAL A 46 -0.45 -4.67 0.12
CA VAL A 46 -0.58 -5.92 -0.67
C VAL A 46 0.68 -6.75 -0.56
N PHE A 47 1.84 -6.11 -0.65
CA PHE A 47 3.12 -6.77 -0.53
C PHE A 47 3.24 -7.47 0.83
N LEU A 48 2.93 -6.77 1.93
CA LEU A 48 2.90 -7.34 3.28
C LEU A 48 1.92 -8.53 3.40
N LYS A 49 0.73 -8.41 2.83
CA LYS A 49 -0.23 -9.51 2.82
C LYS A 49 0.33 -10.71 2.05
N THR A 50 0.91 -10.47 0.87
CA THR A 50 1.56 -11.50 0.04
C THR A 50 2.70 -12.18 0.79
N THR A 51 3.54 -11.43 1.52
CA THR A 51 4.63 -12.04 2.31
C THR A 51 4.06 -12.99 3.36
N ARG A 52 3.00 -12.58 4.07
CA ARG A 52 2.36 -13.36 5.13
C ARG A 52 1.65 -14.59 4.58
N ASP A 53 0.94 -14.46 3.47
CA ASP A 53 0.25 -15.55 2.78
C ASP A 53 1.26 -16.61 2.28
N GLN A 54 2.50 -16.21 2.01
CA GLN A 54 3.63 -17.09 1.69
C GLN A 54 4.38 -17.63 2.92
N GLY A 55 3.93 -17.31 4.15
CA GLY A 55 4.54 -17.77 5.40
C GLY A 55 5.69 -16.90 5.93
N TYR A 56 5.99 -15.76 5.30
CA TYR A 56 7.05 -14.86 5.72
C TYR A 56 6.53 -13.70 6.60
N PHE A 57 6.89 -13.75 7.88
CA PHE A 57 6.57 -12.71 8.87
C PHE A 57 7.72 -11.73 9.05
N LEU A 58 7.94 -10.90 8.03
CA LEU A 58 9.04 -9.94 8.01
C LEU A 58 8.71 -8.64 8.76
N PRO A 59 9.70 -7.98 9.40
CA PRO A 59 9.51 -6.64 9.95
C PRO A 59 9.06 -5.63 8.88
N MET A 60 8.24 -4.66 9.28
CA MET A 60 7.71 -3.64 8.37
C MET A 60 8.81 -2.84 7.65
N THR A 61 9.97 -2.66 8.27
CA THR A 61 11.15 -2.00 7.67
C THR A 61 11.67 -2.78 6.46
N ILE A 62 11.79 -4.11 6.59
CA ILE A 62 12.22 -5.01 5.51
C ILE A 62 11.18 -5.02 4.40
N VAL A 63 9.90 -5.17 4.75
CA VAL A 63 8.80 -5.15 3.78
C VAL A 63 8.75 -3.82 3.02
N SER A 64 8.97 -2.69 3.68
CA SER A 64 9.01 -1.38 3.03
C SER A 64 10.17 -1.27 2.04
N SER A 65 11.35 -1.76 2.41
CA SER A 65 12.53 -1.77 1.54
C SER A 65 12.30 -2.65 0.30
N MET A 66 11.77 -3.87 0.49
CA MET A 66 11.46 -4.79 -0.60
C MET A 66 10.37 -4.23 -1.52
N ALA A 67 9.28 -3.71 -0.96
CA ALA A 67 8.19 -3.12 -1.72
C ALA A 67 8.65 -1.90 -2.54
N SER A 68 9.55 -1.07 -2.02
CA SER A 68 10.12 0.05 -2.80
C SER A 68 10.85 -0.45 -4.04
N LYS A 69 11.75 -1.44 -3.88
CA LYS A 69 12.51 -2.03 -4.99
C LYS A 69 11.59 -2.68 -6.02
N SER A 70 10.53 -3.34 -5.58
CA SER A 70 9.55 -3.95 -6.50
C SER A 70 8.71 -2.88 -7.20
N TRP A 71 8.23 -1.87 -6.48
CA TRP A 71 7.47 -0.74 -7.04
C TRP A 71 8.24 0.00 -8.14
N ASP A 72 9.55 0.20 -7.95
CA ASP A 72 10.45 0.84 -8.93
C ASP A 72 10.61 0.01 -10.22
N LYS A 73 10.30 -1.28 -10.17
CA LYS A 73 10.33 -2.21 -11.31
C LYS A 73 8.96 -2.54 -11.90
N GLU A 74 7.87 -2.13 -11.26
CA GLU A 74 6.52 -2.38 -11.77
C GLU A 74 6.28 -1.62 -13.08
N SER A 75 5.43 -2.20 -13.93
CA SER A 75 4.99 -1.53 -15.15
C SER A 75 4.11 -0.31 -14.85
N ASP A 76 4.02 0.60 -15.81
CA ASP A 76 3.17 1.79 -15.69
C ASP A 76 1.69 1.41 -15.52
N GLU A 77 1.24 0.33 -16.15
CA GLU A 77 -0.12 -0.21 -15.98
C GLU A 77 -0.42 -0.54 -14.50
N VAL A 78 0.48 -1.27 -13.84
CA VAL A 78 0.33 -1.65 -12.43
C VAL A 78 0.34 -0.39 -11.57
N ARG A 79 1.30 0.51 -11.79
CA ARG A 79 1.40 1.78 -11.04
C ARG A 79 0.15 2.62 -11.20
N ASP A 80 -0.38 2.73 -12.41
CA ASP A 80 -1.56 3.51 -12.73
C ASP A 80 -2.81 2.91 -12.11
N TYR A 81 -2.92 1.58 -12.05
CA TYR A 81 -3.97 0.91 -11.29
C TYR A 81 -3.95 1.31 -9.81
N TYR A 82 -2.79 1.23 -9.14
CA TYR A 82 -2.66 1.66 -7.74
C TYR A 82 -2.87 3.18 -7.55
N LYS A 83 -2.51 4.02 -8.52
CA LYS A 83 -2.85 5.45 -8.52
C LYS A 83 -4.36 5.67 -8.61
N LYS A 84 -5.08 4.90 -9.44
CA LYS A 84 -6.55 4.94 -9.53
C LYS A 84 -7.18 4.56 -8.18
N LEU A 85 -6.72 3.47 -7.56
CA LEU A 85 -7.17 3.08 -6.22
C LEU A 85 -6.94 4.19 -5.17
N ALA A 86 -5.77 4.84 -5.18
CA ALA A 86 -5.48 5.94 -4.26
C ALA A 86 -6.42 7.14 -4.48
N LYS A 87 -6.73 7.46 -5.75
CA LYS A 87 -7.68 8.52 -6.10
C LYS A 87 -9.10 8.18 -5.63
N GLU A 88 -9.55 6.95 -5.83
CA GLU A 88 -10.86 6.48 -5.36
C GLU A 88 -10.97 6.53 -3.83
N ALA A 89 -9.95 6.05 -3.12
CA ALA A 89 -9.89 6.12 -1.67
C ALA A 89 -9.91 7.58 -1.16
N TYR A 90 -9.25 8.50 -1.86
CA TYR A 90 -9.30 9.93 -1.56
C TYR A 90 -10.68 10.55 -1.81
N LYS A 91 -11.32 10.20 -2.94
CA LYS A 91 -12.66 10.66 -3.29
C LYS A 91 -13.68 10.21 -2.22
N TYR A 92 -13.69 8.91 -1.89
CA TYR A 92 -14.56 8.36 -0.87
C TYR A 92 -14.36 9.03 0.50
N ARG A 93 -13.10 9.27 0.92
CA ARG A 93 -12.78 9.98 2.17
C ARG A 93 -13.29 11.42 2.15
N THR A 94 -13.19 12.11 1.01
CA THR A 94 -13.63 13.50 0.87
C THR A 94 -15.15 13.61 0.91
N GLU A 95 -15.87 12.66 0.30
CA GLU A 95 -17.34 12.57 0.35
C GLU A 95 -17.84 12.23 1.76
N LYS A 96 -17.21 11.27 2.45
CA LYS A 96 -17.63 10.86 3.81
C LYS A 96 -17.21 11.84 4.91
N PHE A 97 -16.08 12.53 4.73
CA PHE A 97 -15.54 13.46 5.72
C PHE A 97 -15.19 14.80 5.05
N PRO A 98 -16.21 15.58 4.65
CA PRO A 98 -15.98 16.90 4.09
C PRO A 98 -15.23 17.74 5.13
N LYS A 99 -14.15 18.41 4.71
CA LYS A 99 -13.46 19.35 5.59
C LYS A 99 -14.48 20.41 6.00
N LYS A 100 -14.70 20.60 7.31
CA LYS A 100 -15.40 21.80 7.80
C LYS A 100 -14.58 23.00 7.32
N VAL A 101 -15.08 23.70 6.30
CA VAL A 101 -14.49 24.95 5.84
C VAL A 101 -14.57 25.90 7.03
N LYS A 102 -13.43 26.22 7.65
CA LYS A 102 -13.35 27.36 8.56
C LYS A 102 -13.56 28.59 7.69
N ARG A 103 -14.79 29.10 7.65
CA ARG A 103 -15.06 30.46 7.17
C ARG A 103 -14.24 31.38 8.06
N ARG A 104 -13.26 32.05 7.45
CA ARG A 104 -12.55 33.18 8.04
C ARG A 104 -13.40 34.42 7.87
#